data_AF-A0A7V5DA13-F1
#
_entry.id   AF-A0A7V5DA13-F1
#
_cell.length_a   1.000
_cell.length_b   1.000
_cell.length_c   1.000
_cell.angle_alpha   90.00
_cell.angle_beta   90.00
_cell.angle_gamma   90.00
#
_symmetry.space_group_name_H-M   'P 1'
#
loop_
_entity.id
_entity.type
_entity.pdbx_description
1 polymer ?
#
loop_
_entity_poly.entity_id
_entity_poly.type
_entity_poly.pdbx_seq_one_letter_code
_entity_poly.pdbx_strand_id
1 'polypeptide(L)'
;MKFFIIIFSLILQIEELGKIEKASGTVFLQREGKKNIIFGGETVYSGDILLTEKKGYVEIVFKEGHRIEVGENTELKIDKTLLGEEGIFRKFLLKINIFMGRVRGYLRKGRGDWVNFTSPTSVVGVRGTEFEIICADDGSSAVEVSEGEVSLLTDD
;
A
#
# COMPACT_ATOMS: atom_id res chain seq x y z
N MET A 1 48.26 -10.77 -14.73
CA MET A 1 47.41 -9.78 -14.02
C MET A 1 46.25 -10.52 -13.39
N LYS A 2 46.12 -10.54 -12.06
CA LYS A 2 45.03 -11.24 -11.36
C LYS A 2 43.77 -10.37 -11.41
N PHE A 3 42.73 -10.82 -12.10
CA PHE A 3 41.42 -10.17 -12.09
C PHE A 3 40.70 -10.54 -10.78
N PHE A 4 40.44 -9.54 -9.94
CA PHE A 4 39.63 -9.67 -8.74
C PHE A 4 38.19 -9.30 -9.10
N ILE A 5 37.32 -10.31 -9.22
CA ILE A 5 35.88 -10.10 -9.47
C ILE A 5 35.23 -9.84 -8.11
N ILE A 6 34.81 -8.60 -7.88
CA ILE A 6 33.93 -8.25 -6.75
C ILE A 6 32.53 -8.70 -7.15
N ILE A 7 32.07 -9.81 -6.58
CA ILE A 7 30.65 -10.20 -6.62
C ILE A 7 29.92 -9.26 -5.64
N PHE A 8 29.35 -8.17 -6.16
CA PHE A 8 28.41 -7.35 -5.41
C PHE A 8 27.11 -8.12 -5.31
N SER A 9 26.96 -8.90 -4.23
CA SER A 9 25.71 -9.60 -3.93
C SER A 9 24.62 -8.54 -3.70
N LEU A 10 23.70 -8.41 -4.65
CA LEU A 10 22.52 -7.56 -4.53
C LEU A 10 21.58 -8.26 -3.54
N ILE A 11 21.73 -7.96 -2.25
CA ILE A 11 20.78 -8.41 -1.23
C ILE A 11 19.49 -7.64 -1.50
N LEU A 12 18.51 -8.32 -2.10
CA LEU A 12 17.13 -7.83 -2.17
C LEU A 12 16.64 -7.68 -0.73
N GLN A 13 16.59 -6.44 -0.25
CA GLN A 13 16.08 -6.13 1.06
C GLN A 13 14.55 -6.23 1.02
N ILE A 14 14.02 -7.37 1.45
CA ILE A 14 12.59 -7.57 1.65
C ILE A 14 12.18 -6.75 2.88
N GLU A 15 11.64 -5.55 2.65
CA GLU A 15 11.19 -4.67 3.71
C GLU A 15 9.77 -5.04 4.16
N GLU A 16 9.64 -5.48 5.41
CA GLU A 16 8.35 -5.69 6.05
C GLU A 16 7.70 -4.34 6.34
N LEU A 17 6.50 -4.15 5.79
CA LEU A 17 5.73 -2.91 5.88
C LEU A 17 4.69 -2.96 7.00
N GLY A 18 4.12 -4.13 7.27
CA GLY A 18 3.00 -4.28 8.20
C GLY A 18 2.48 -5.70 8.28
N LYS A 19 1.29 -5.85 8.84
CA LYS A 19 0.60 -7.13 9.02
C LYS A 19 -0.86 -7.04 8.63
N ILE A 20 -1.38 -8.15 8.13
CA ILE A 20 -2.80 -8.37 7.92
C ILE A 20 -3.39 -8.81 9.26
N GLU A 21 -4.07 -7.91 9.96
CA GLU A 21 -4.66 -8.21 11.27
C GLU A 21 -5.96 -9.00 11.13
N LYS A 22 -6.73 -8.75 10.07
CA LYS A 22 -7.98 -9.47 9.78
C LYS A 22 -8.10 -9.74 8.29
N ALA A 23 -8.58 -10.93 7.95
CA ALA A 23 -9.07 -11.25 6.62
C ALA A 23 -10.36 -12.07 6.73
N SER A 24 -11.32 -11.81 5.86
CA SER A 24 -12.55 -12.60 5.74
C SER A 24 -13.02 -12.69 4.29
N GLY A 25 -13.82 -13.71 3.97
CA GLY A 25 -14.16 -14.04 2.60
C GLY A 25 -12.98 -14.67 1.84
N THR A 26 -13.04 -14.66 0.50
CA THR A 26 -11.91 -15.11 -0.33
C THR A 26 -10.95 -13.95 -0.55
N VAL A 27 -9.75 -14.09 0.01
CA VAL A 27 -8.68 -13.10 -0.10
C VAL A 27 -7.41 -13.79 -0.56
N PHE A 28 -6.74 -13.19 -1.54
CA PHE A 28 -5.46 -13.64 -2.04
C PHE A 28 -4.37 -12.62 -1.78
N LEU A 29 -3.21 -13.11 -1.37
CA LEU A 29 -1.96 -12.37 -1.37
C LEU A 29 -1.04 -12.95 -2.44
N GLN A 30 -0.67 -12.12 -3.41
CA GLN A 30 0.27 -12.47 -4.45
C GLN A 30 1.63 -11.84 -4.17
N ARG A 31 2.65 -12.68 -4.07
CA ARG A 31 4.05 -12.32 -3.83
C ARG A 31 4.94 -13.09 -4.77
N GLU A 32 5.84 -12.38 -5.48
CA GLU A 32 6.81 -12.99 -6.41
C GLU A 32 6.14 -13.96 -7.41
N GLY A 33 4.95 -13.57 -7.91
CA GLY A 33 4.17 -14.37 -8.87
C GLY A 33 3.40 -15.55 -8.26
N LYS A 34 3.54 -15.83 -6.95
CA LYS A 34 2.75 -16.85 -6.25
C LYS A 34 1.53 -16.23 -5.59
N LYS A 35 0.35 -16.73 -5.94
CA LYS A 35 -0.93 -16.28 -5.39
C LYS A 35 -1.42 -17.30 -4.35
N ASN A 36 -1.53 -16.88 -3.09
CA ASN A 36 -1.97 -17.73 -1.98
C ASN A 36 -3.26 -17.18 -1.36
N ILE A 37 -4.16 -18.06 -0.93
CA ILE A 37 -5.30 -17.68 -0.08
C ILE A 37 -4.76 -17.38 1.32
N ILE A 38 -5.28 -16.31 1.93
CA ILE A 38 -4.90 -15.87 3.28
C ILE A 38 -6.11 -15.77 4.21
N PHE A 39 -5.86 -15.93 5.51
CA PHE A 39 -6.89 -15.87 6.55
C PHE A 39 -6.57 -14.85 7.66
N GLY A 40 -5.47 -14.11 7.53
CA GLY A 40 -4.97 -13.16 8.51
C GLY A 40 -3.72 -13.66 9.22
N GLY A 41 -2.97 -12.71 9.77
CA GLY A 41 -1.67 -12.93 10.41
C GLY A 41 -0.47 -12.81 9.46
N GLU A 42 -0.70 -12.72 8.14
CA GLU A 42 0.36 -12.61 7.16
C GLU A 42 1.06 -11.25 7.23
N THR A 43 2.39 -11.28 7.10
CA THR A 43 3.22 -10.09 6.96
C THR A 43 3.11 -9.52 5.55
N VAL A 44 2.94 -8.21 5.45
CA VAL A 44 2.93 -7.43 4.19
C VAL A 44 4.32 -6.90 3.89
N TYR A 45 4.76 -7.07 2.65
CA TYR A 45 6.03 -6.56 2.14
C TYR A 45 5.82 -5.65 0.93
N SER A 46 6.83 -4.83 0.63
CA SER A 46 6.81 -4.04 -0.60
C SER A 46 6.77 -4.95 -1.83
N GLY A 47 5.88 -4.65 -2.76
CA GLY A 47 5.63 -5.43 -3.98
C GLY A 47 4.47 -6.42 -3.88
N ASP A 48 3.89 -6.61 -2.70
CA ASP A 48 2.72 -7.48 -2.52
C ASP A 48 1.49 -6.93 -3.28
N ILE A 49 0.74 -7.85 -3.89
CA ILE A 49 -0.56 -7.59 -4.50
C ILE A 49 -1.64 -8.29 -3.69
N LEU A 50 -2.67 -7.55 -3.30
CA LEU A 50 -3.80 -8.06 -2.55
C LEU A 50 -5.03 -8.08 -3.45
N LEU A 51 -5.74 -9.20 -3.46
CA LEU A 51 -6.99 -9.37 -4.20
C LEU A 51 -8.09 -9.86 -3.26
N THR A 52 -9.21 -9.15 -3.22
CA THR A 52 -10.42 -9.58 -2.50
C THR A 52 -11.51 -9.91 -3.52
N GLU A 53 -12.19 -11.04 -3.33
CA GLU A 53 -13.38 -11.35 -4.11
C GLU A 53 -14.64 -10.81 -3.43
N LYS A 54 -15.82 -11.23 -3.91
CA LYS A 54 -17.11 -10.92 -3.30
C LYS A 54 -17.14 -11.34 -1.83
N LYS A 55 -17.64 -10.47 -0.96
CA LYS A 55 -17.61 -10.59 0.51
C LYS A 55 -16.19 -10.65 1.11
N GLY A 56 -15.16 -10.36 0.33
CA GLY A 56 -13.79 -10.25 0.80
C GLY A 56 -13.58 -8.98 1.63
N TYR A 57 -12.81 -9.08 2.71
CA TYR A 57 -12.40 -7.93 3.52
C TYR A 57 -11.03 -8.16 4.11
N VAL A 58 -10.21 -7.12 4.17
CA VAL A 58 -8.87 -7.17 4.78
C VAL A 58 -8.60 -5.92 5.60
N GLU A 59 -8.05 -6.09 6.80
CA GLU A 59 -7.52 -5.00 7.62
C GLU A 59 -6.01 -5.14 7.71
N ILE A 60 -5.28 -4.12 7.26
CA ILE A 60 -3.81 -4.08 7.29
C ILE A 60 -3.35 -2.98 8.24
N VAL A 61 -2.44 -3.32 9.15
CA VAL A 61 -1.79 -2.38 10.06
C VAL A 61 -0.31 -2.29 9.71
N PHE A 62 0.13 -1.09 9.35
CA PHE A 62 1.52 -0.79 9.01
C PHE A 62 2.34 -0.48 10.26
N LYS A 63 3.66 -0.66 10.18
CA LYS A 63 4.60 -0.45 11.30
C LYS A 63 4.57 0.98 11.84
N GLU A 64 4.32 1.95 10.96
CA GLU A 64 4.18 3.37 11.27
C GLU A 64 2.83 3.68 11.96
N GLY A 65 1.95 2.68 12.07
CA GLY A 65 0.65 2.75 12.75
C GLY A 65 -0.50 3.24 11.85
N HIS A 66 -0.26 3.38 10.54
CA HIS A 66 -1.33 3.54 9.57
C HIS A 66 -2.17 2.25 9.51
N ARG A 67 -3.48 2.41 9.30
CA ARG A 67 -4.39 1.28 9.04
C ARG A 67 -5.09 1.51 7.71
N ILE A 68 -5.23 0.45 6.92
CA ILE A 68 -6.12 0.44 5.76
C ILE A 68 -7.09 -0.73 5.86
N GLU A 69 -8.30 -0.50 5.38
CA GLU A 69 -9.36 -1.49 5.26
C GLU A 69 -9.68 -1.64 3.77
N VAL A 70 -9.64 -2.87 3.29
CA VAL A 70 -9.82 -3.23 1.88
C VAL A 70 -11.15 -3.96 1.75
N GLY A 71 -12.05 -3.42 0.94
CA GLY A 71 -13.39 -3.96 0.72
C GLY A 71 -13.40 -5.14 -0.24
N GLU A 72 -14.60 -5.59 -0.61
CA GLU A 72 -14.78 -6.66 -1.60
C GLU A 72 -14.40 -6.19 -3.01
N ASN A 73 -14.15 -7.15 -3.91
CA ASN A 73 -13.83 -6.91 -5.32
C ASN A 73 -12.74 -5.84 -5.52
N THR A 74 -11.68 -5.93 -4.72
CA THR A 74 -10.60 -4.93 -4.71
C THR A 74 -9.29 -5.58 -5.12
N GLU A 75 -8.58 -4.93 -6.03
CA GLU A 75 -7.21 -5.28 -6.39
C GLU A 75 -6.31 -4.08 -6.11
N LEU A 76 -5.29 -4.29 -5.28
CA LEU A 76 -4.31 -3.26 -4.98
C LEU A 76 -2.89 -3.81 -4.88
N LYS A 77 -1.91 -2.93 -5.13
CA LYS A 77 -0.49 -3.19 -4.92
C LYS A 77 0.07 -2.26 -3.86
N ILE A 78 0.87 -2.82 -2.95
CA ILE A 78 1.50 -2.10 -1.85
C ILE A 78 2.99 -2.00 -2.14
N ASP A 79 3.52 -0.78 -2.20
CA ASP A 79 4.95 -0.52 -2.40
C ASP A 79 5.45 0.48 -1.35
N LYS A 80 6.73 0.41 -0.99
CA LYS A 80 7.42 1.44 -0.21
C LYS A 80 8.62 1.94 -0.98
N THR A 81 8.75 3.25 -1.12
CA THR A 81 9.84 3.90 -1.85
C THR A 81 10.63 4.81 -0.91
N LEU A 82 11.95 4.68 -0.89
CA LEU A 82 12.82 5.65 -0.23
C LEU A 82 12.82 6.95 -1.03
N LEU A 83 12.39 8.04 -0.42
CA LEU A 83 12.37 9.38 -1.04
C LEU A 83 13.68 10.14 -0.84
N GLY A 84 14.41 9.84 0.22
CA GLY A 84 15.69 10.48 0.51
C GLY A 84 16.22 10.10 1.89
N GLU A 85 17.52 10.32 2.07
CA GLU A 85 18.23 10.15 3.34
C GLU A 85 18.92 11.47 3.69
N GLU A 86 18.73 11.95 4.90
CA GLU A 86 19.40 13.13 5.44
C GLU A 86 20.08 12.74 6.76
N GLY A 87 21.37 12.39 6.69
CA GLY A 87 22.11 11.82 7.81
C GLY A 87 21.54 10.46 8.22
N ILE A 88 21.10 10.33 9.47
CA ILE A 88 20.45 9.10 9.99
C ILE A 88 18.94 9.05 9.70
N PHE A 89 18.35 10.14 9.19
CA PHE A 89 16.93 10.20 8.90
C PHE A 89 16.66 9.68 7.50
N ARG A 90 15.80 8.69 7.38
CA ARG A 90 15.30 8.17 6.11
C ARG A 90 13.85 8.59 5.96
N LYS A 91 13.51 9.12 4.79
CA LYS A 91 12.14 9.47 4.42
C LYS A 91 11.62 8.43 3.44
N PHE A 92 10.47 7.84 3.76
CA PHE A 92 9.82 6.87 2.90
C PHE A 92 8.45 7.36 2.44
N LEU A 93 8.01 6.82 1.31
CA LEU A 93 6.67 6.95 0.78
C LEU A 93 6.03 5.58 0.71
N LEU A 94 4.96 5.37 1.47
CA LEU A 94 4.08 4.22 1.29
C LEU A 94 3.14 4.52 0.12
N LYS A 95 3.12 3.65 -0.88
CA LYS A 95 2.27 3.75 -2.07
C LYS A 95 1.25 2.61 -2.07
N ILE A 96 -0.02 2.95 -2.10
CA ILE A 96 -1.13 2.03 -2.26
C ILE A 96 -1.72 2.28 -3.65
N ASN A 97 -1.42 1.40 -4.61
CA ASN A 97 -1.95 1.51 -5.96
C ASN A 97 -3.22 0.66 -6.05
N ILE A 98 -4.38 1.30 -6.17
CA ILE A 98 -5.69 0.66 -6.26
C ILE A 98 -6.05 0.56 -7.74
N PHE A 99 -6.28 -0.64 -8.24
CA PHE A 99 -6.67 -0.86 -9.63
C PHE A 99 -8.19 -0.89 -9.79
N MET A 100 -8.90 -1.42 -8.80
CA MET A 100 -10.36 -1.45 -8.70
C MET A 100 -10.78 -1.67 -7.25
N GLY A 101 -12.02 -1.35 -6.92
CA GLY A 101 -12.64 -1.65 -5.63
C GLY A 101 -12.58 -0.49 -4.64
N ARG A 102 -12.58 -0.79 -3.35
CA ARG A 102 -12.78 0.19 -2.28
C ARG A 102 -11.74 0.03 -1.19
N VAL A 103 -11.08 1.13 -0.83
CA VAL A 103 -10.09 1.17 0.24
C VAL A 103 -10.37 2.35 1.15
N ARG A 104 -10.42 2.08 2.46
CA ARG A 104 -10.53 3.09 3.49
C ARG A 104 -9.21 3.22 4.25
N GLY A 105 -8.71 4.44 4.39
CA GLY A 105 -7.45 4.73 5.06
C GLY A 105 -7.66 5.49 6.37
N TYR A 106 -6.94 5.06 7.41
CA TYR A 106 -6.86 5.73 8.72
C TYR A 106 -5.39 6.04 8.99
N LEU A 107 -4.98 7.26 8.65
CA LEU A 107 -3.58 7.64 8.70
C LEU A 107 -3.27 8.49 9.92
N ARG A 108 -2.33 8.01 10.74
CA ARG A 108 -1.83 8.78 11.89
C ARG A 108 -0.99 9.96 11.42
N LYS A 109 -1.03 11.06 12.19
CA LYS A 109 -0.10 12.19 12.02
C LYS A 109 1.28 11.78 12.52
N GLY A 110 2.19 11.46 11.59
CA GLY A 110 3.61 11.19 11.84
C GLY A 110 4.52 12.31 11.36
N ARG A 111 5.79 12.32 11.80
CA ARG A 111 6.82 13.28 11.35
C ARG A 111 7.62 12.63 10.22
N GLY A 112 7.36 13.04 8.98
CA GLY A 112 8.08 12.53 7.80
C GLY A 112 7.37 11.40 7.05
N ASP A 113 6.26 10.89 7.59
CA ASP A 113 5.46 9.86 6.93
C ASP A 113 4.48 10.49 5.95
N TRP A 114 4.66 10.16 4.68
CA TRP A 114 3.71 10.43 3.62
C TRP A 114 3.18 9.12 3.08
N VAL A 115 1.88 9.08 2.85
CA VAL A 115 1.23 7.97 2.19
C VAL A 115 0.53 8.52 0.96
N ASN A 116 0.80 7.89 -0.17
CA ASN A 116 0.10 8.17 -1.42
C ASN A 116 -0.79 6.99 -1.75
N PHE A 117 -2.04 7.30 -2.06
CA PHE A 117 -2.95 6.35 -2.68
C PHE A 117 -3.08 6.74 -4.14
N THR A 118 -2.78 5.81 -5.03
CA THR A 118 -2.87 6.01 -6.47
C THR A 118 -4.04 5.18 -6.98
N SER A 119 -4.86 5.80 -7.81
CA SER A 119 -5.89 5.16 -8.62
C SER A 119 -5.60 5.45 -10.09
N PRO A 120 -6.27 4.82 -11.06
CA PRO A 120 -6.00 5.05 -12.48
C PRO A 120 -6.09 6.53 -12.90
N THR A 121 -6.93 7.33 -12.24
CA THR A 121 -7.17 8.73 -12.61
C THR A 121 -6.66 9.75 -11.60
N SER A 122 -6.10 9.32 -10.46
CA SER A 122 -5.79 10.26 -9.38
C SER A 122 -4.71 9.77 -8.43
N VAL A 123 -3.88 10.70 -7.97
CA VAL A 123 -2.96 10.51 -6.84
C VAL A 123 -3.47 11.32 -5.65
N VAL A 124 -3.63 10.64 -4.53
CA VAL A 124 -4.16 11.17 -3.27
C VAL A 124 -3.04 11.17 -2.24
N GLY A 125 -2.51 12.36 -1.95
CA GLY A 125 -1.56 12.58 -0.85
C GLY A 125 -2.31 12.88 0.43
N VAL A 126 -2.06 12.10 1.49
CA VAL A 126 -2.83 12.14 2.73
C VAL A 126 -1.92 12.22 3.95
N ARG A 127 -2.29 13.04 4.93
CA ARG A 127 -1.56 13.18 6.19
C ARG A 127 -2.49 13.45 7.36
N GLY A 128 -2.60 12.48 8.26
CA GLY A 128 -3.46 12.65 9.43
C GLY A 128 -4.93 12.64 9.06
N THR A 129 -5.33 11.70 8.22
CA THR A 129 -6.59 11.74 7.48
C THR A 129 -7.32 10.41 7.65
N GLU A 130 -8.63 10.48 7.83
CA GLU A 130 -9.56 9.38 7.59
C GLU A 130 -10.30 9.65 6.28
N PHE A 131 -10.14 8.76 5.31
CA PHE A 131 -10.68 8.94 3.97
C PHE A 131 -10.96 7.60 3.32
N GLU A 132 -11.66 7.64 2.20
CA GLU A 132 -12.00 6.48 1.39
C GLU A 132 -11.79 6.77 -0.09
N ILE A 133 -11.32 5.76 -0.82
CA ILE A 133 -11.19 5.79 -2.27
C ILE A 133 -11.99 4.63 -2.84
N ILE A 134 -12.79 4.93 -3.86
CA ILE A 134 -13.51 3.96 -4.66
C ILE A 134 -13.02 4.09 -6.09
N CYS A 135 -12.56 3.00 -6.67
CA CYS A 135 -12.18 2.89 -8.07
C CYS A 135 -13.15 1.93 -8.76
N ALA A 136 -13.87 2.41 -9.77
CA ALA A 136 -14.75 1.59 -10.58
C ALA A 136 -13.97 0.87 -11.70
N ASP A 137 -14.60 -0.13 -12.31
CA ASP A 137 -14.00 -0.97 -13.36
C ASP A 137 -13.66 -0.18 -14.63
N ASP A 138 -14.30 0.97 -14.85
CA ASP A 138 -14.00 1.88 -15.97
C ASP A 138 -12.80 2.80 -15.69
N GLY A 139 -12.15 2.64 -14.53
CA GLY A 139 -11.01 3.44 -14.07
C GLY A 139 -11.41 4.74 -13.38
N SER A 140 -12.69 5.12 -13.40
CA SER A 140 -13.16 6.31 -12.67
C SER A 140 -12.95 6.13 -11.18
N SER A 141 -12.52 7.20 -10.52
CA SER A 141 -12.19 7.15 -9.09
C SER A 141 -12.84 8.31 -8.34
N ALA A 142 -13.35 8.01 -7.15
CA ALA A 142 -13.92 8.97 -6.23
C ALA A 142 -13.18 8.91 -4.89
N VAL A 143 -12.96 10.08 -4.28
CA VAL A 143 -12.29 10.21 -2.98
C VAL A 143 -13.20 10.96 -2.04
N GLU A 144 -13.52 10.34 -0.91
CA GLU A 144 -14.30 10.96 0.17
C GLU A 144 -13.40 11.15 1.40
N VAL A 145 -13.43 12.35 1.97
CA VAL A 145 -12.59 12.70 3.13
C VAL A 145 -13.50 12.91 4.33
N SER A 146 -13.31 12.12 5.38
CA SER A 146 -14.09 12.23 6.62
C SER A 146 -13.43 13.22 7.58
N GLU A 147 -12.11 13.16 7.74
CA GLU A 147 -11.35 14.07 8.62
C GLU A 147 -9.94 14.27 8.07
N GLY A 148 -9.40 15.49 8.15
CA GLY A 148 -8.01 15.82 7.81
C GLY A 148 -7.86 16.63 6.51
N GLU A 149 -6.63 16.66 5.98
CA GLU A 149 -6.30 17.33 4.72
C GLU A 149 -5.91 16.29 3.68
N VAL A 150 -6.34 16.54 2.44
CA VAL A 150 -6.02 15.71 1.28
C VAL A 150 -5.57 16.59 0.13
N SER A 151 -4.46 16.25 -0.50
CA SER A 151 -4.03 16.83 -1.78
C SER A 151 -4.40 15.85 -2.89
N LEU A 152 -5.27 16.29 -3.80
CA LEU A 152 -5.68 15.53 -4.99
C LEU A 152 -4.94 16.08 -6.20
N LEU A 153 -4.31 15.18 -6.95
CA LEU A 153 -3.78 15.44 -8.29
C LEU A 153 -4.55 14.53 -9.26
N THR A 154 -5.27 15.12 -10.19
CA THR A 154 -5.99 14.44 -11.27
C THR A 154 -5.25 14.70 -12.59
N ASP A 155 -5.21 13.68 -13.44
CA ASP A 155 -4.80 13.85 -14.83
C ASP A 155 -6.06 14.29 -15.61
N ASP A 156 -6.21 15.59 -15.83
CA ASP A 156 -7.29 16.16 -16.65
C ASP A 156 -7.14 15.82 -18.14
#